data_AF-A0A663LQ65-F1
#
_entry.id   AF-A0A663LQ65-F1
#
_cell.length_a   1.000
_cell.length_b   1.000
_cell.length_c   1.000
_cell.angle_alpha   90.00
_cell.angle_beta   90.00
_cell.angle_gamma   90.00
#
_symmetry.space_group_name_H-M   'P 1'
#
loop_
_entity.id
_entity.type
_entity.pdbx_description
1 polymer ?
#
loop_
_entity_poly.entity_id
_entity_poly.type
_entity_poly.pdbx_seq_one_letter_code
_entity_poly.pdbx_strand_id
1 'polypeptide(L)'
;MDFMLRYMYNKVCGLGGDYNEPLTGFSWRGGSERETTGIQIWSEVFLVDKPDGKKVAVLLMDTQGTFDSQSTLRDSATVFALSTMISSIQVYNLSQNVQEDDLQHLQLFTEYGRLAMEETFLKPFQVSPREGAERGDESLEPRPQRQVSGNQHEELQNVRKHIHSCFTKISCFLLPHPGLKVATNPNFDGKLKEIDDEFIKNLKILIPWLLSPESLDVKEINGNHITCRGLVEYFKAYIKIYQGEELPHPKSMLQVRECELVGIHTPGQPLCLGLCNVVFALADLLNKSKGSTALYKLYSAAATHRHLYHHAFPAQKAEPAEGSDRKTV
;
A
#
# COMPACT_ATOMS: atom_id res chain seq x y z
N MET A 1 -17.34 -1.57 1.47
CA MET A 1 -17.87 -0.26 1.05
C MET A 1 -19.35 -0.10 1.36
N ASP A 2 -20.22 -1.08 1.10
CA ASP A 2 -21.67 -0.89 1.21
C ASP A 2 -22.21 -0.57 2.60
N PHE A 3 -21.57 -1.05 3.66
CA PHE A 3 -21.91 -0.62 5.02
C PHE A 3 -21.62 0.88 5.25
N MET A 4 -20.63 1.45 4.55
CA MET A 4 -20.38 2.89 4.57
C MET A 4 -21.48 3.63 3.82
N LEU A 5 -21.97 3.10 2.69
CA LEU A 5 -23.13 3.66 1.99
C LEU A 5 -24.35 3.72 2.91
N ARG A 6 -24.66 2.62 3.61
CA ARG A 6 -25.76 2.60 4.59
C ARG A 6 -25.61 3.70 5.64
N TYR A 7 -24.41 3.92 6.17
CA TYR A 7 -24.16 5.00 7.13
C TYR A 7 -24.36 6.39 6.51
N MET A 8 -23.87 6.61 5.29
CA MET A 8 -23.99 7.92 4.61
C MET A 8 -25.44 8.28 4.28
N TYR A 9 -26.29 7.29 3.94
CA TYR A 9 -27.73 7.48 3.75
C TYR A 9 -28.48 7.62 5.09
N ASN A 10 -28.11 6.85 6.11
CA ASN A 10 -28.83 6.76 7.38
C ASN A 10 -28.06 7.39 8.56
N LYS A 11 -27.58 8.63 8.40
CA LYS A 11 -26.78 9.33 9.43
C LYS A 11 -27.44 9.38 10.82
N VAL A 12 -28.77 9.35 10.89
CA VAL A 12 -29.56 9.46 12.15
C VAL A 12 -29.68 8.13 12.90
N CYS A 13 -29.72 6.99 12.19
CA CYS A 13 -29.85 5.65 12.79
C CYS A 13 -28.53 4.86 12.78
N GLY A 14 -27.48 5.40 12.16
CA GLY A 14 -26.19 4.77 11.99
C GLY A 14 -26.26 3.51 11.11
N LEU A 15 -25.44 2.52 11.41
CA LEU A 15 -25.48 1.18 10.79
C LEU A 15 -26.72 0.35 11.17
N GLY A 16 -27.60 0.87 12.04
CA GLY A 16 -28.76 0.18 12.58
C GLY A 16 -29.96 0.11 11.63
N GLY A 17 -29.72 -0.27 10.37
CA GLY A 17 -30.80 -0.67 9.45
C GLY A 17 -31.52 -1.93 9.91
N ASP A 18 -32.57 -2.34 9.19
CA ASP A 18 -33.25 -3.61 9.47
C ASP A 18 -32.24 -4.77 9.35
N TYR A 19 -32.16 -5.59 10.39
CA TYR A 19 -31.25 -6.73 10.44
C TYR A 19 -31.57 -7.80 9.37
N ASN A 20 -32.77 -7.73 8.79
CA ASN A 20 -33.21 -8.56 7.67
C ASN A 20 -32.97 -7.93 6.29
N GLU A 21 -32.49 -6.69 6.20
CA GLU A 21 -32.28 -6.02 4.93
C GLU A 21 -31.00 -6.52 4.23
N PRO A 22 -31.08 -6.98 2.96
CA PRO A 22 -29.90 -7.35 2.17
C PRO A 22 -28.96 -6.16 1.94
N LEU A 23 -27.65 -6.42 1.86
CA LEU A 23 -26.65 -5.39 1.63
C LEU A 23 -26.54 -5.07 0.14
N THR A 24 -26.86 -3.82 -0.20
CA THR A 24 -26.84 -3.32 -1.58
C THR A 24 -25.92 -2.11 -1.70
N GLY A 25 -25.28 -1.95 -2.85
CA GLY A 25 -24.35 -0.85 -3.11
C GLY A 25 -23.46 -1.19 -4.30
N PHE A 26 -22.15 -1.21 -4.06
CA PHE A 26 -21.18 -1.74 -5.02
C PHE A 26 -21.41 -3.24 -5.22
N SER A 27 -21.05 -3.77 -6.39
CA SER A 27 -21.19 -5.22 -6.61
C SER A 27 -20.23 -5.97 -5.71
N TRP A 28 -20.74 -6.95 -4.96
CA TRP A 28 -19.95 -7.83 -4.13
C TRP A 28 -20.51 -9.25 -4.20
N ARG A 29 -19.61 -10.24 -4.20
CA ARG A 29 -19.97 -11.65 -4.13
C ARG A 29 -18.90 -12.47 -3.43
N GLY A 30 -19.27 -13.64 -2.93
CA GLY A 30 -18.31 -14.67 -2.56
C GLY A 30 -17.69 -15.34 -3.80
N GLY A 31 -16.61 -16.09 -3.59
CA GLY A 31 -15.91 -16.83 -4.64
C GLY A 31 -14.44 -16.44 -4.76
N SER A 32 -13.68 -17.24 -5.52
CA SER A 32 -12.25 -17.03 -5.76
C SER A 32 -11.95 -16.11 -6.94
N GLU A 33 -12.97 -15.78 -7.73
CA GLU A 33 -12.84 -14.85 -8.86
C GLU A 33 -13.12 -13.43 -8.42
N ARG A 34 -12.42 -12.48 -9.04
CA ARG A 34 -12.64 -11.05 -8.82
C ARG A 34 -14.05 -10.61 -9.23
N GLU A 35 -14.49 -9.52 -8.62
CA GLU A 35 -15.76 -8.86 -8.92
C GLU A 35 -15.53 -7.43 -9.43
N THR A 36 -14.90 -6.57 -8.63
CA THR A 36 -14.61 -5.18 -9.02
C THR A 36 -13.43 -5.10 -9.99
N THR A 37 -13.57 -4.35 -11.09
CA THR A 37 -12.49 -4.04 -12.04
C THR A 37 -12.23 -2.53 -12.07
N GLY A 38 -10.95 -2.15 -12.07
CA GLY A 38 -10.52 -0.75 -12.05
C GLY A 38 -10.93 0.01 -10.77
N ILE A 39 -11.52 1.20 -10.96
CA ILE A 39 -11.97 2.08 -9.88
C ILE A 39 -13.44 2.44 -10.15
N GLN A 40 -14.31 2.18 -9.19
CA GLN A 40 -15.73 2.54 -9.22
C GLN A 40 -16.00 3.63 -8.19
N ILE A 41 -16.80 4.63 -8.56
CA ILE A 41 -17.21 5.70 -7.65
C ILE A 41 -18.73 5.64 -7.53
N TRP A 42 -19.23 5.82 -6.30
CA TRP A 42 -20.67 5.89 -6.09
C TRP A 42 -21.29 7.09 -6.84
N SER A 43 -22.42 6.87 -7.49
CA SER A 43 -23.04 7.86 -8.37
C SER A 43 -23.54 9.11 -7.63
N GLU A 44 -23.91 8.97 -6.35
CA GLU A 44 -24.35 10.06 -5.50
C GLU A 44 -23.19 10.63 -4.68
N VAL A 45 -23.05 11.95 -4.72
CA VAL A 45 -22.08 12.69 -3.90
C VAL A 45 -22.79 13.18 -2.63
N PHE A 46 -22.31 12.75 -1.47
CA PHE A 46 -22.95 13.10 -0.20
C PHE A 46 -22.45 14.46 0.30
N LEU A 47 -23.38 15.37 0.58
CA LEU A 47 -23.06 16.63 1.25
C LEU A 47 -23.09 16.45 2.76
N VAL A 48 -22.03 16.89 3.44
CA VAL A 48 -21.89 16.78 4.90
C VAL A 48 -21.53 18.14 5.47
N ASP A 49 -22.31 18.60 6.45
CA ASP A 49 -22.00 19.77 7.26
C ASP A 49 -20.95 19.39 8.31
N LYS A 50 -19.78 20.02 8.24
CA LYS A 50 -18.73 19.88 9.25
C LYS A 50 -19.02 20.74 10.48
N PRO A 51 -18.45 20.41 11.65
CA PRO A 51 -18.61 21.21 12.88
C PRO A 51 -18.14 22.66 12.75
N ASP A 52 -17.23 22.95 11.81
CA ASP A 52 -16.74 24.31 11.51
C ASP A 52 -17.71 25.12 10.62
N GLY A 53 -18.89 24.57 10.31
CA GLY A 53 -19.92 25.19 9.49
C GLY A 53 -19.69 25.07 7.98
N LYS A 54 -18.61 24.41 7.53
CA LYS A 54 -18.36 24.19 6.11
C LYS A 54 -19.12 22.97 5.60
N LYS A 55 -19.64 23.07 4.38
CA LYS A 55 -20.16 21.90 3.64
C LYS A 55 -19.05 21.26 2.83
N VAL A 56 -18.88 19.95 3.00
CA VAL A 56 -17.95 19.13 2.23
C VAL A 56 -18.69 18.10 1.40
N ALA A 57 -18.14 17.78 0.24
CA ALA A 57 -18.62 16.73 -0.65
C ALA A 57 -17.83 15.45 -0.38
N VAL A 58 -18.52 14.37 -0.08
CA VAL A 58 -17.93 13.04 0.18
C VAL A 58 -18.20 12.14 -1.01
N LEU A 59 -17.11 11.60 -1.57
CA LEU A 59 -17.13 10.61 -2.62
C LEU A 59 -16.67 9.27 -2.03
N LEU A 60 -17.38 8.20 -2.37
CA LEU A 60 -16.99 6.84 -2.01
C LEU A 60 -16.45 6.15 -3.27
N MET A 61 -15.27 5.56 -3.14
CA MET A 61 -14.54 4.93 -4.24
C MET A 61 -14.17 3.51 -3.83
N ASP A 62 -14.64 2.53 -4.61
CA ASP A 62 -14.28 1.13 -4.49
C ASP A 62 -13.27 0.76 -5.58
N THR A 63 -12.27 -0.03 -5.23
CA THR A 63 -11.15 -0.36 -6.12
C THR A 63 -11.03 -1.86 -6.29
N GLN A 64 -10.58 -2.28 -7.47
CA GLN A 64 -10.16 -3.64 -7.71
C GLN A 64 -9.10 -4.09 -6.68
N GLY A 65 -9.23 -5.32 -6.19
CA GLY A 65 -8.24 -5.93 -5.31
C GLY A 65 -6.90 -6.11 -6.04
N THR A 66 -5.80 -5.77 -5.36
CA THR A 66 -4.46 -6.02 -5.90
C THR A 66 -4.16 -7.52 -5.94
N PHE A 67 -3.37 -7.97 -6.91
CA PHE A 67 -2.89 -9.37 -7.05
C PHE A 67 -3.95 -10.41 -7.40
N ASP A 68 -4.90 -10.07 -8.28
CA ASP A 68 -5.72 -11.11 -8.90
C ASP A 68 -4.94 -11.90 -9.98
N SER A 69 -5.49 -13.02 -10.43
CA SER A 69 -4.84 -13.93 -11.39
C SER A 69 -4.81 -13.42 -12.84
N GLN A 70 -5.44 -12.28 -13.12
CA GLN A 70 -5.63 -11.76 -14.47
C GLN A 70 -5.00 -10.38 -14.70
N SER A 71 -4.57 -9.69 -13.65
CA SER A 71 -4.00 -8.35 -13.69
C SER A 71 -2.49 -8.38 -13.52
N THR A 72 -1.81 -7.52 -14.27
CA THR A 72 -0.36 -7.35 -14.14
C THR A 72 -0.02 -6.56 -12.87
N LEU A 73 1.25 -6.60 -12.47
CA LEU A 73 1.75 -5.75 -11.38
C LEU A 73 1.55 -4.26 -11.70
N ARG A 74 1.67 -3.88 -12.98
CA ARG A 74 1.41 -2.51 -13.46
C ARG A 74 -0.04 -2.11 -13.26
N ASP A 75 -0.99 -2.99 -13.59
CA ASP A 75 -2.42 -2.68 -13.43
C ASP A 75 -2.77 -2.49 -11.95
N SER A 76 -2.29 -3.39 -11.09
CA SER A 76 -2.47 -3.31 -9.64
C SER A 76 -1.85 -2.03 -9.07
N ALA A 77 -0.61 -1.73 -9.46
CA ALA A 77 0.09 -0.52 -9.02
C ALA A 77 -0.59 0.77 -9.50
N THR A 78 -1.12 0.78 -10.73
CA THR A 78 -1.82 1.94 -11.29
C THR A 78 -3.13 2.20 -10.55
N VAL A 79 -3.94 1.16 -10.33
CA VAL A 79 -5.20 1.28 -9.57
C VAL A 79 -4.94 1.75 -8.13
N PHE A 80 -3.92 1.19 -7.47
CA PHE A 80 -3.58 1.59 -6.11
C PHE A 80 -3.03 3.01 -6.05
N ALA A 81 -2.11 3.37 -6.94
CA ALA A 81 -1.51 4.70 -6.97
C ALA A 81 -2.56 5.77 -7.27
N LEU A 82 -3.42 5.56 -8.28
CA LEU A 82 -4.52 6.46 -8.60
C LEU A 82 -5.50 6.61 -7.43
N SER A 83 -5.89 5.51 -6.80
CA SER A 83 -6.82 5.57 -5.67
C SER A 83 -6.23 6.34 -4.49
N THR A 84 -4.95 6.13 -4.18
CA THR A 84 -4.25 6.82 -3.09
C THR A 84 -4.02 8.30 -3.40
N MET A 85 -3.69 8.66 -4.65
CA MET A 85 -3.50 10.06 -5.05
C MET A 85 -4.81 10.86 -5.02
N ILE A 86 -5.93 10.21 -5.29
CA ILE A 86 -7.24 10.86 -5.38
C ILE A 86 -7.96 10.90 -4.04
N SER A 87 -7.77 9.89 -3.19
CA SER A 87 -8.40 9.83 -1.87
C SER A 87 -7.74 10.80 -0.87
N SER A 88 -8.53 11.31 0.07
CA SER A 88 -8.05 11.96 1.30
C SER A 88 -8.01 11.00 2.49
N ILE A 89 -8.70 9.87 2.37
CA ILE A 89 -8.73 8.78 3.35
C ILE A 89 -8.57 7.49 2.55
N GLN A 90 -7.41 6.85 2.67
CA GLN A 90 -7.13 5.56 2.05
C GLN A 90 -7.31 4.45 3.09
N VAL A 91 -8.27 3.54 2.86
CA VAL A 91 -8.46 2.34 3.69
C VAL A 91 -7.70 1.19 3.04
N TYR A 92 -6.54 0.84 3.60
CA TYR A 92 -5.77 -0.30 3.13
C TYR A 92 -6.28 -1.58 3.82
N ASN A 93 -7.11 -2.33 3.11
CA ASN A 93 -7.77 -3.53 3.62
C ASN A 93 -6.84 -4.74 3.55
N LEU A 94 -6.41 -5.25 4.71
CA LEU A 94 -5.50 -6.40 4.84
C LEU A 94 -6.21 -7.57 5.52
N SER A 95 -5.85 -8.78 5.12
CA SER A 95 -6.41 -10.01 5.71
C SER A 95 -5.48 -10.55 6.79
N GLN A 96 -6.05 -10.89 7.95
CA GLN A 96 -5.38 -11.50 9.10
C GLN A 96 -4.32 -10.63 9.77
N ASN A 97 -3.15 -10.47 9.15
CA ASN A 97 -1.99 -9.83 9.77
C ASN A 97 -1.27 -8.92 8.77
N VAL A 98 -0.59 -7.90 9.29
CA VAL A 98 0.29 -7.04 8.48
C VAL A 98 1.61 -7.77 8.29
N GLN A 99 1.89 -8.19 7.08
CA GLN A 99 3.12 -8.86 6.70
C GLN A 99 4.11 -7.87 6.07
N GLU A 100 5.38 -8.28 5.91
CA GLU A 100 6.41 -7.36 5.38
C GLU A 100 6.22 -7.11 3.88
N ASP A 101 5.72 -8.09 3.14
CA ASP A 101 5.33 -7.95 1.74
C ASP A 101 4.18 -6.93 1.57
N ASP A 102 3.22 -6.87 2.50
CA ASP A 102 2.19 -5.83 2.49
C ASP A 102 2.79 -4.41 2.56
N LEU A 103 3.84 -4.24 3.37
CA LEU A 103 4.55 -2.96 3.53
C LEU A 103 5.41 -2.64 2.31
N GLN A 104 6.07 -3.64 1.72
CA GLN A 104 6.85 -3.49 0.49
C GLN A 104 5.95 -3.14 -0.69
N HIS A 105 4.76 -3.76 -0.81
CA HIS A 105 3.77 -3.40 -1.83
C HIS A 105 3.25 -1.97 -1.63
N LEU A 106 2.94 -1.59 -0.38
CA LEU A 106 2.54 -0.23 -0.06
C LEU A 106 3.62 0.79 -0.45
N GLN A 107 4.89 0.50 -0.16
CA GLN A 107 6.02 1.32 -0.60
C GLN A 107 6.07 1.42 -2.12
N LEU A 108 5.99 0.30 -2.85
CA LEU A 108 6.06 0.29 -4.31
C LEU A 108 4.96 1.15 -4.92
N PHE A 109 3.72 0.99 -4.46
CA PHE A 109 2.58 1.72 -5.03
C PHE A 109 2.59 3.20 -4.67
N THR A 110 2.99 3.55 -3.45
CA THR A 110 3.14 4.96 -3.04
C THR A 110 4.28 5.65 -3.78
N GLU A 111 5.38 4.96 -4.03
CA GLU A 111 6.48 5.48 -4.84
C GLU A 111 6.04 5.68 -6.31
N TYR A 112 5.28 4.72 -6.85
CA TYR A 112 4.71 4.84 -8.19
C TYR A 112 3.71 6.00 -8.31
N GLY A 113 2.95 6.29 -7.25
CA GLY A 113 2.15 7.50 -7.12
C GLY A 113 3.00 8.76 -7.10
N ARG A 114 4.03 8.79 -6.24
CA ARG A 114 4.92 9.94 -6.05
C ARG A 114 5.61 10.37 -7.35
N LEU A 115 6.03 9.42 -8.19
CA LEU A 115 6.63 9.72 -9.49
C LEU A 115 5.67 10.43 -10.47
N ALA A 116 4.36 10.26 -10.30
CA ALA A 116 3.34 10.92 -11.11
C ALA A 116 2.89 12.28 -10.53
N MET A 117 3.33 12.63 -9.33
CA MET A 117 2.99 13.87 -8.65
C MET A 117 4.09 14.92 -8.85
N GLU A 118 3.70 16.20 -8.79
CA GLU A 118 4.65 17.31 -8.79
C GLU A 118 5.54 17.25 -7.53
N GLU A 119 6.81 17.65 -7.66
CA GLU A 119 7.72 17.72 -6.52
C GLU A 119 7.18 18.71 -5.47
N THR A 120 6.89 18.21 -4.27
CA THR A 120 6.52 19.06 -3.15
C THR A 120 7.27 18.69 -1.88
N PHE A 121 7.46 19.68 -1.01
CA PHE A 121 8.01 19.49 0.33
C PHE A 121 6.96 18.98 1.34
N LEU A 122 5.69 18.83 0.92
CA LEU A 122 4.60 18.33 1.74
C LEU A 122 4.45 16.82 1.56
N LYS A 123 3.90 16.14 2.57
CA LYS A 123 3.63 14.72 2.44
C LYS A 123 2.57 14.48 1.35
N PRO A 124 2.82 13.59 0.37
CA PRO A 124 1.99 13.46 -0.82
C PRO A 124 0.58 12.90 -0.53
N PHE A 125 0.41 12.13 0.55
CA PHE A 125 -0.85 11.46 0.84
C PHE A 125 -1.43 11.88 2.20
N GLN A 126 -2.74 12.13 2.21
CA GLN A 126 -3.52 12.35 3.43
C GLN A 126 -4.20 11.04 3.83
N VAL A 127 -4.15 10.69 5.11
CA VAL A 127 -4.97 9.61 5.70
C VAL A 127 -5.38 10.03 7.11
N SER A 128 -6.66 9.90 7.47
CA SER A 128 -7.19 10.15 8.83
C SER A 128 -8.59 9.55 8.95
N PRO A 129 -9.13 9.22 10.15
CA PRO A 129 -8.74 9.84 11.42
C PRO A 129 -8.84 9.04 12.74
N ARG A 130 -7.81 9.30 13.57
CA ARG A 130 -7.75 9.56 15.04
C ARG A 130 -7.28 8.39 15.92
N GLU A 131 -6.31 8.71 16.78
CA GLU A 131 -5.92 7.89 17.94
C GLU A 131 -7.13 7.76 18.86
N GLY A 132 -7.50 6.52 19.19
CA GLY A 132 -8.55 6.26 20.18
C GLY A 132 -9.52 5.15 19.81
N ALA A 133 -9.04 3.91 19.86
CA ALA A 133 -9.68 2.86 20.66
C ALA A 133 -8.65 1.76 20.90
N GLU A 134 -7.77 1.98 21.88
CA GLU A 134 -7.27 0.89 22.72
C GLU A 134 -8.49 0.23 23.38
N ARG A 135 -9.18 -0.62 22.64
CA ARG A 135 -10.15 -1.54 23.21
C ARG A 135 -10.29 -2.75 22.31
N GLY A 136 -9.24 -3.56 22.39
CA GLY A 136 -9.11 -4.87 21.81
C GLY A 136 -7.82 -5.47 22.31
N ASP A 137 -7.78 -5.71 23.62
CA ASP A 137 -6.68 -6.31 24.40
C ASP A 137 -5.50 -5.37 24.75
N GLU A 138 -5.22 -5.25 26.06
CA GLU A 138 -4.00 -4.65 26.64
C GLU A 138 -2.71 -5.40 26.24
N SER A 139 -2.79 -6.32 25.26
CA SER A 139 -1.69 -7.10 24.71
C SER A 139 -1.09 -6.51 23.41
N LEU A 140 -1.68 -5.45 22.86
CA LEU A 140 -1.14 -4.79 21.67
C LEU A 140 -0.48 -3.45 22.03
N GLU A 141 0.58 -3.54 22.83
CA GLU A 141 1.76 -2.68 22.67
C GLU A 141 1.97 -2.37 21.17
N PRO A 142 2.36 -1.15 20.79
CA PRO A 142 2.53 -0.76 19.40
C PRO A 142 3.40 -1.81 18.72
N ARG A 143 2.78 -2.64 17.85
CA ARG A 143 3.45 -3.84 17.34
C ARG A 143 4.85 -3.43 16.86
N PRO A 144 5.94 -4.04 17.38
CA PRO A 144 7.32 -3.63 17.11
C PRO A 144 7.68 -3.66 15.62
N GLN A 145 6.80 -4.20 14.79
CA GLN A 145 6.82 -4.17 13.33
C GLN A 145 6.52 -2.80 12.72
N ARG A 146 6.01 -1.79 13.44
CA ARG A 146 5.76 -0.44 12.89
C ARG A 146 6.75 0.61 13.36
N GLN A 147 7.34 0.42 14.54
CA GLN A 147 8.36 1.33 15.04
C GLN A 147 9.71 1.00 14.40
N VAL A 148 10.38 2.03 13.93
CA VAL A 148 11.79 1.94 13.49
C VAL A 148 12.61 1.68 14.75
N SER A 149 13.03 0.44 14.94
CA SER A 149 14.00 0.10 15.99
C SER A 149 15.41 0.22 15.40
N GLY A 150 16.33 0.84 16.13
CA GLY A 150 17.73 0.99 15.70
C GLY A 150 18.44 -0.34 15.44
N ASN A 151 17.91 -1.45 15.97
CA ASN A 151 18.44 -2.80 15.78
C ASN A 151 17.86 -3.54 14.57
N GLN A 152 16.91 -2.95 13.83
CA GLN A 152 16.35 -3.56 12.62
C GLN A 152 17.32 -3.46 11.44
N HIS A 153 17.25 -4.43 10.54
CA HIS A 153 17.98 -4.39 9.27
C HIS A 153 17.61 -3.13 8.47
N GLU A 154 18.58 -2.52 7.79
CA GLU A 154 18.42 -1.23 7.10
C GLU A 154 17.25 -1.24 6.10
N GLU A 155 17.09 -2.34 5.36
CA GLU A 155 15.98 -2.55 4.42
C GLU A 155 14.61 -2.38 5.08
N LEU A 156 14.42 -3.00 6.26
CA LEU A 156 13.17 -2.91 7.03
C LEU A 156 12.94 -1.49 7.55
N GLN A 157 14.00 -0.80 7.95
CA GLN A 157 13.91 0.60 8.39
C GLN A 157 13.50 1.51 7.22
N ASN A 158 14.06 1.29 6.03
CA ASN A 158 13.82 2.13 4.86
C ASN A 158 12.37 2.03 4.39
N VAL A 159 11.78 0.83 4.34
CA VAL A 159 10.35 0.62 4.03
C VAL A 159 9.46 1.45 4.97
N ARG A 160 9.73 1.37 6.29
CA ARG A 160 8.94 2.08 7.31
C ARG A 160 9.12 3.59 7.24
N LYS A 161 10.35 4.07 7.09
CA LYS A 161 10.66 5.51 6.91
C LYS A 161 9.94 6.08 5.69
N HIS A 162 9.91 5.33 4.59
CA HIS A 162 9.19 5.71 3.37
C HIS A 162 7.68 5.82 3.59
N ILE A 163 7.06 4.84 4.22
CA ILE A 163 5.62 4.89 4.53
C ILE A 163 5.31 6.11 5.42
N HIS A 164 6.13 6.36 6.44
CA HIS A 164 5.97 7.52 7.32
C HIS A 164 6.22 8.86 6.62
N SER A 165 7.04 8.93 5.57
CA SER A 165 7.23 10.16 4.78
C SER A 165 6.09 10.40 3.80
N CYS A 166 5.43 9.34 3.33
CA CYS A 166 4.34 9.41 2.37
C CYS A 166 3.01 9.91 2.95
N PHE A 167 2.68 9.53 4.20
CA PHE A 167 1.37 9.81 4.81
C PHE A 167 1.44 10.83 5.95
N THR A 168 0.50 11.78 5.99
CA THR A 168 0.34 12.72 7.11
C THR A 168 0.06 12.02 8.42
N LYS A 169 -0.84 11.04 8.40
CA LYS A 169 -1.24 10.27 9.58
C LYS A 169 -1.58 8.85 9.18
N ILE A 170 -1.24 7.90 10.06
CA ILE A 170 -1.45 6.47 9.82
C ILE A 170 -2.14 5.92 11.07
N SER A 171 -3.21 5.16 10.89
CA SER A 171 -3.97 4.55 11.97
C SER A 171 -4.30 3.11 11.63
N CYS A 172 -4.64 2.31 12.63
CA CYS A 172 -4.97 0.89 12.46
C CYS A 172 -6.28 0.60 13.16
N PHE A 173 -7.10 -0.25 12.56
CA PHE A 173 -8.29 -0.78 13.19
C PHE A 173 -8.33 -2.29 12.99
N LEU A 174 -8.46 -3.05 14.07
CA LEU A 174 -8.59 -4.49 14.01
C LEU A 174 -10.06 -4.85 14.01
N LEU A 175 -10.48 -5.58 12.97
CA LEU A 175 -11.85 -6.04 12.84
C LEU A 175 -11.89 -7.56 13.10
N PRO A 176 -12.80 -8.06 13.96
CA PRO A 176 -12.99 -9.49 14.15
C PRO A 176 -13.36 -10.20 12.84
N HIS A 177 -13.36 -11.53 12.85
CA HIS A 177 -13.91 -12.29 11.72
C HIS A 177 -15.44 -12.11 11.68
N PRO A 178 -16.08 -11.93 10.50
CA PRO A 178 -17.53 -11.70 10.38
C PRO A 178 -18.41 -12.94 10.64
N GLY A 179 -17.82 -14.04 11.12
CA GLY A 179 -18.47 -15.35 11.20
C GLY A 179 -18.33 -16.22 9.95
N LEU A 180 -18.38 -17.53 10.14
CA LEU A 180 -18.20 -18.51 9.06
C LEU A 180 -19.33 -18.47 8.02
N LYS A 181 -20.54 -18.08 8.42
CA LYS A 181 -21.68 -17.93 7.50
C LYS A 181 -21.37 -16.93 6.40
N VAL A 182 -20.83 -15.76 6.76
CA VAL A 182 -20.42 -14.73 5.80
C VAL A 182 -19.32 -15.23 4.86
N ALA A 183 -18.36 -15.99 5.39
CA ALA A 183 -17.20 -16.44 4.62
C ALA A 183 -17.48 -17.62 3.68
N THR A 184 -18.47 -18.47 4.00
CA THR A 184 -18.64 -19.79 3.34
C THR A 184 -20.00 -20.01 2.70
N ASN A 185 -21.03 -19.24 3.08
CA ASN A 185 -22.37 -19.45 2.56
C ASN A 185 -22.53 -18.73 1.20
N PRO A 186 -22.74 -19.46 0.09
CA PRO A 186 -22.94 -18.84 -1.23
C PRO A 186 -24.24 -18.04 -1.32
N ASN A 187 -25.20 -18.29 -0.43
CA ASN A 187 -26.50 -17.61 -0.40
C ASN A 187 -26.52 -16.41 0.55
N PHE A 188 -25.37 -16.04 1.13
CA PHE A 188 -25.29 -14.88 2.01
C PHE A 188 -25.51 -13.59 1.20
N ASP A 189 -26.45 -12.76 1.63
CA ASP A 189 -26.88 -11.53 0.96
C ASP A 189 -26.64 -10.27 1.80
N GLY A 190 -25.80 -10.36 2.83
CA GLY A 190 -25.35 -9.18 3.59
C GLY A 190 -26.23 -8.79 4.77
N LYS A 191 -27.25 -9.60 5.11
CA LYS A 191 -28.13 -9.38 6.26
C LYS A 191 -27.35 -9.40 7.57
N LEU A 192 -27.55 -8.39 8.41
CA LEU A 192 -26.84 -8.25 9.69
C LEU A 192 -27.13 -9.42 10.65
N LYS A 193 -28.32 -10.02 10.62
CA LYS A 193 -28.65 -11.18 11.49
C LYS A 193 -27.78 -12.42 11.26
N GLU A 194 -27.07 -12.48 10.13
CA GLU A 194 -26.23 -13.62 9.74
C GLU A 194 -24.74 -13.35 9.98
N ILE A 195 -24.40 -12.17 10.51
CA ILE A 195 -23.05 -11.72 10.82
C ILE A 195 -22.82 -11.81 12.33
N ASP A 196 -21.61 -12.18 12.74
CA ASP A 196 -21.26 -12.26 14.17
C ASP A 196 -21.42 -10.90 14.87
N ASP A 197 -22.03 -10.91 16.06
CA ASP A 197 -22.37 -9.69 16.82
C ASP A 197 -21.13 -8.86 17.18
N GLU A 198 -20.00 -9.51 17.44
CA GLU A 198 -18.74 -8.84 17.75
C GLU A 198 -18.20 -8.06 16.53
N PHE A 199 -18.35 -8.63 15.33
CA PHE A 199 -18.03 -7.93 14.09
C PHE A 199 -18.92 -6.70 13.92
N ILE A 200 -20.25 -6.86 14.08
CA ILE A 200 -21.20 -5.76 13.95
C ILE A 200 -20.91 -4.64 14.96
N LYS A 201 -20.57 -5.00 16.20
CA LYS A 201 -20.20 -4.04 17.25
C LYS A 201 -18.98 -3.21 16.85
N ASN A 202 -17.94 -3.86 16.34
CA ASN A 202 -16.73 -3.16 15.89
C ASN A 202 -16.97 -2.36 14.60
N LEU A 203 -17.81 -2.85 13.69
CA LEU A 203 -18.22 -2.13 12.49
C LEU A 203 -18.96 -0.83 12.83
N LYS A 204 -19.82 -0.86 13.85
CA LYS A 204 -20.51 0.31 14.41
C LYS A 204 -19.56 1.36 14.99
N ILE A 205 -18.32 1.00 15.30
CA ILE A 205 -17.25 1.93 15.74
C ILE A 205 -16.45 2.40 14.53
N LEU A 206 -16.02 1.46 13.67
CA LEU A 206 -15.16 1.73 12.52
C LEU A 206 -15.77 2.75 11.54
N ILE A 207 -17.05 2.60 11.19
CA ILE A 207 -17.64 3.45 10.15
C ILE A 207 -17.78 4.91 10.59
N PRO A 208 -18.34 5.23 11.77
CA PRO A 208 -18.32 6.61 12.28
C PRO A 208 -16.90 7.14 12.50
N TRP A 209 -15.96 6.29 12.93
CA TRP A 209 -14.56 6.69 13.07
C TRP A 209 -14.00 7.21 11.74
N LEU A 210 -14.33 6.57 10.62
CA LEU A 210 -13.93 7.02 9.28
C LEU A 210 -14.74 8.19 8.70
N LEU A 211 -16.08 8.20 8.89
CA LEU A 211 -17.00 9.01 8.09
C LEU A 211 -17.82 10.04 8.87
N SER A 212 -17.61 10.17 10.18
CA SER A 212 -18.26 11.23 10.95
C SER A 212 -17.82 12.62 10.47
N PRO A 213 -18.67 13.66 10.58
CA PRO A 213 -18.34 15.00 10.10
C PRO A 213 -17.01 15.57 10.63
N GLU A 214 -16.63 15.21 11.85
CA GLU A 214 -15.38 15.59 12.52
C GLU A 214 -14.15 14.89 11.92
N SER A 215 -14.38 13.71 11.36
CA SER A 215 -13.38 12.79 10.82
C SER A 215 -13.05 13.04 9.36
N LEU A 216 -13.96 13.66 8.61
CA LEU A 216 -13.79 13.89 7.17
C LEU A 216 -12.66 14.88 6.87
N ASP A 217 -11.54 14.39 6.36
CA ASP A 217 -10.46 15.25 5.87
C ASP A 217 -10.72 15.68 4.41
N VAL A 218 -10.68 16.99 4.20
CA VAL A 218 -10.83 17.58 2.87
C VAL A 218 -9.56 17.29 2.08
N LYS A 219 -9.73 16.81 0.84
CA LYS A 219 -8.61 16.52 -0.04
C LYS A 219 -7.76 17.77 -0.25
N GLU A 220 -6.48 17.66 0.04
CA GLU A 220 -5.47 18.65 -0.32
C GLU A 220 -4.48 18.04 -1.32
N ILE A 221 -4.09 18.86 -2.30
CA ILE A 221 -2.97 18.58 -3.20
C ILE A 221 -2.11 19.83 -3.18
N ASN A 222 -0.82 19.66 -2.89
CA ASN A 222 0.17 20.75 -2.78
C ASN A 222 -0.27 21.85 -1.80
N GLY A 223 -0.91 21.48 -0.69
CA GLY A 223 -1.39 22.39 0.35
C GLY A 223 -2.70 23.14 0.02
N ASN A 224 -3.30 22.87 -1.14
CA ASN A 224 -4.55 23.50 -1.56
C ASN A 224 -5.73 22.54 -1.42
N HIS A 225 -6.82 22.99 -0.79
CA HIS A 225 -8.07 22.23 -0.74
C HIS A 225 -8.67 22.06 -2.14
N ILE A 226 -9.08 20.84 -2.46
CA ILE A 226 -9.55 20.46 -3.78
C ILE A 226 -11.07 20.36 -3.81
N THR A 227 -11.69 21.00 -4.81
CA THR A 227 -13.13 20.88 -5.08
C THR A 227 -13.42 19.67 -5.96
N CYS A 228 -14.68 19.21 -6.04
CA CYS A 228 -15.05 18.10 -6.93
C CYS A 228 -14.64 18.34 -8.40
N ARG A 229 -14.80 19.58 -8.89
CA ARG A 229 -14.36 19.94 -10.24
C ARG A 229 -12.85 19.81 -10.38
N GLY A 230 -12.08 20.31 -9.40
CA GLY A 230 -10.62 20.19 -9.40
C GLY A 230 -10.18 18.73 -9.37
N LEU A 231 -10.84 17.89 -8.56
CA LEU A 231 -10.52 16.48 -8.43
C LEU A 231 -10.66 15.73 -9.77
N VAL A 232 -11.68 16.05 -10.57
CA VAL A 232 -11.88 15.48 -11.91
C VAL A 232 -10.73 15.86 -12.85
N GLU A 233 -10.24 17.09 -12.80
CA GLU A 233 -9.12 17.53 -13.64
C GLU A 233 -7.81 16.83 -13.23
N TYR A 234 -7.54 16.69 -11.93
CA TYR A 234 -6.42 15.88 -11.44
C TYR A 234 -6.54 14.41 -11.86
N PHE A 235 -7.74 13.82 -11.76
CA PHE A 235 -7.99 12.44 -12.18
C PHE A 235 -7.64 12.22 -13.65
N LYS A 236 -8.06 13.14 -14.54
CA LYS A 236 -7.72 13.10 -15.96
C LYS A 236 -6.23 13.27 -16.20
N ALA A 237 -5.57 14.17 -15.48
CA ALA A 237 -4.14 14.41 -15.60
C ALA A 237 -3.33 13.17 -15.19
N TYR A 238 -3.61 12.58 -14.02
CA TYR A 238 -2.91 11.39 -13.55
C TYR A 238 -3.12 10.18 -14.46
N ILE A 239 -4.34 9.97 -15.00
CA ILE A 239 -4.59 8.90 -15.97
C ILE A 239 -3.74 9.08 -17.23
N LYS A 240 -3.62 10.32 -17.74
CA LYS A 240 -2.79 10.58 -18.93
C LYS A 240 -1.32 10.22 -18.68
N ILE A 241 -0.79 10.49 -17.49
CA ILE A 241 0.58 10.15 -17.13
C ILE A 241 0.76 8.61 -17.14
N TYR A 242 -0.16 7.85 -16.55
CA TYR A 242 -0.08 6.38 -16.54
C TYR A 242 -0.40 5.72 -17.89
N GLN A 243 -1.08 6.42 -18.79
CA GLN A 243 -1.26 5.99 -20.18
C GLN A 243 0.01 6.19 -21.02
N GLY A 244 0.89 7.12 -20.62
CA GLY A 244 2.19 7.33 -21.25
C GLY A 244 3.23 6.28 -20.88
N GLU A 245 4.39 6.36 -21.53
CA GLU A 245 5.58 5.56 -21.21
C GLU A 245 6.62 6.34 -20.38
N GLU A 246 6.26 7.54 -19.91
CA GLU A 246 7.16 8.42 -19.16
C GLU A 246 7.54 7.85 -17.78
N LEU A 247 6.67 7.02 -17.20
CA LEU A 247 6.92 6.39 -15.91
C LEU A 247 7.59 5.02 -16.05
N PRO A 248 8.57 4.70 -15.18
CA PRO A 248 9.20 3.38 -15.16
C PRO A 248 8.17 2.30 -14.84
N HIS A 249 8.23 1.19 -15.57
CA HIS A 249 7.26 0.10 -15.38
C HIS A 249 7.54 -0.65 -14.06
N PRO A 250 6.53 -0.86 -13.20
CA PRO A 250 6.69 -1.72 -12.02
C PRO A 250 7.05 -3.13 -12.45
N LYS A 251 8.21 -3.63 -11.99
CA LYS A 251 8.73 -4.95 -12.31
C LYS A 251 8.63 -5.87 -11.09
N SER A 252 8.45 -7.16 -11.33
CA SER A 252 8.50 -8.14 -10.24
C SER A 252 9.90 -8.20 -9.63
N MET A 253 10.00 -8.64 -8.38
CA MET A 253 11.28 -8.81 -7.67
C MET A 253 12.30 -9.64 -8.46
N LEU A 254 11.84 -10.65 -9.22
CA LEU A 254 12.70 -11.47 -10.07
C LEU A 254 13.20 -10.70 -11.29
N GLN A 255 12.34 -9.94 -11.96
CA GLN A 255 12.70 -9.16 -13.14
C GLN A 255 13.65 -7.99 -12.82
N VAL A 256 13.54 -7.40 -11.63
CA VAL A 256 14.49 -6.38 -11.15
C VAL A 256 15.90 -6.99 -11.06
N ARG A 257 16.02 -8.18 -10.46
CA ARG A 257 17.32 -8.89 -10.35
C ARG A 257 17.88 -9.28 -11.71
N GLU A 258 17.03 -9.67 -12.66
CA GLU A 258 17.47 -9.94 -14.04
C GLU A 258 17.99 -8.67 -14.73
N CYS A 259 17.34 -7.52 -14.55
CA CYS A 259 17.79 -6.25 -15.13
C CYS A 259 19.12 -5.78 -14.54
N GLU A 260 19.36 -5.99 -13.24
CA GLU A 260 20.65 -5.69 -12.60
C GLU A 260 21.78 -6.54 -13.16
N LEU A 261 21.53 -7.84 -13.41
CA LEU A 261 22.51 -8.74 -14.04
C LEU A 261 22.85 -8.30 -15.48
N VAL A 262 21.87 -7.77 -16.23
CA VAL A 262 22.09 -7.23 -17.57
C VAL A 262 22.84 -5.89 -17.53
N GLY A 263 22.57 -5.04 -16.53
CA GLY A 263 23.27 -3.75 -16.32
C GLY A 263 24.75 -3.88 -15.97
N ILE A 264 25.17 -5.03 -15.42
CA ILE A 264 26.59 -5.33 -15.17
C ILE A 264 27.36 -5.62 -16.48
N HIS A 265 26.67 -5.93 -17.57
CA HIS A 265 27.28 -6.12 -18.90
C HIS A 265 27.37 -4.81 -19.69
N THR A 266 28.20 -3.86 -19.24
CA THR A 266 28.68 -2.76 -20.11
C THR A 266 29.82 -3.26 -21.02
N PRO A 267 29.77 -3.05 -22.34
CA PRO A 267 30.84 -3.48 -23.24
C PRO A 267 32.05 -2.54 -23.09
N GLY A 268 33.12 -2.99 -22.42
CA GLY A 268 34.38 -2.24 -22.40
C GLY A 268 35.28 -2.35 -21.16
N GLN A 269 34.90 -3.06 -20.09
CA GLN A 269 35.80 -3.25 -18.93
C GLN A 269 36.25 -4.70 -18.77
N PRO A 270 37.58 -4.98 -18.74
CA PRO A 270 38.12 -6.30 -18.46
C PRO A 270 38.18 -6.52 -16.94
N LEU A 271 37.02 -6.71 -16.32
CA LEU A 271 36.92 -7.11 -14.91
C LEU A 271 35.79 -8.11 -14.72
N CYS A 272 35.78 -9.17 -15.52
CA CYS A 272 34.92 -10.35 -15.31
C CYS A 272 35.48 -11.62 -15.97
N LEU A 273 36.77 -11.92 -15.81
CA LEU A 273 37.28 -13.27 -16.15
C LEU A 273 37.06 -14.30 -15.01
N GLY A 274 36.72 -13.85 -13.80
CA GLY A 274 36.43 -14.74 -12.66
C GLY A 274 34.97 -15.18 -12.57
N LEU A 275 34.01 -14.24 -12.62
CA LEU A 275 32.59 -14.52 -12.41
C LEU A 275 31.88 -15.06 -13.66
N CYS A 276 32.29 -14.63 -14.85
CA CYS A 276 31.72 -15.15 -16.10
C CYS A 276 32.07 -16.63 -16.29
N ASN A 277 33.26 -17.07 -15.88
CA ASN A 277 33.62 -18.49 -15.86
C ASN A 277 32.79 -19.30 -14.87
N VAL A 278 32.37 -18.72 -13.74
CA VAL A 278 31.50 -19.41 -12.77
C VAL A 278 30.07 -19.51 -13.31
N VAL A 279 29.52 -18.47 -13.92
CA VAL A 279 28.16 -18.50 -14.51
C VAL A 279 28.10 -19.40 -15.74
N PHE A 280 29.10 -19.36 -16.63
CA PHE A 280 29.17 -20.29 -17.77
C PHE A 280 29.47 -21.72 -17.32
N ALA A 281 30.36 -21.95 -16.34
CA ALA A 281 30.56 -23.28 -15.77
C ALA A 281 29.33 -23.80 -15.02
N LEU A 282 28.55 -22.91 -14.39
CA LEU A 282 27.27 -23.24 -13.74
C LEU A 282 26.19 -23.57 -14.77
N ALA A 283 26.09 -22.84 -15.86
CA ALA A 283 25.18 -23.14 -16.96
C ALA A 283 25.55 -24.50 -17.61
N ASP A 284 26.84 -24.76 -17.79
CA ASP A 284 27.34 -26.03 -18.37
C ASP A 284 27.20 -27.22 -17.38
N LEU A 285 27.33 -26.99 -16.06
CA LEU A 285 27.03 -27.96 -15.00
C LEU A 285 25.52 -28.24 -14.85
N LEU A 286 24.67 -27.21 -14.97
CA LEU A 286 23.21 -27.35 -14.96
C LEU A 286 22.72 -28.12 -16.19
N ASN A 287 23.34 -27.92 -17.35
CA ASN A 287 23.01 -28.67 -18.56
C ASN A 287 23.52 -30.12 -18.52
N LYS A 288 24.60 -30.40 -17.78
CA LYS A 288 25.21 -31.74 -17.69
C LYS A 288 24.76 -32.58 -16.48
N SER A 289 24.28 -31.98 -15.40
CA SER A 289 23.94 -32.73 -14.16
C SER A 289 22.43 -32.83 -13.93
N LYS A 290 21.88 -34.04 -14.12
CA LYS A 290 20.60 -34.42 -13.51
C LYS A 290 20.86 -34.74 -12.03
N GLY A 291 20.66 -33.78 -11.12
CA GLY A 291 20.71 -34.11 -9.69
C GLY A 291 20.82 -32.93 -8.72
N SER A 292 20.10 -33.06 -7.61
CA SER A 292 19.91 -32.13 -6.48
C SER A 292 21.19 -31.63 -5.77
N THR A 293 22.36 -32.18 -6.08
CA THR A 293 23.64 -31.81 -5.47
C THR A 293 24.22 -30.48 -5.98
N ALA A 294 23.85 -30.05 -7.19
CA ALA A 294 24.33 -28.80 -7.79
C ALA A 294 23.70 -27.55 -7.14
N LEU A 295 22.42 -27.63 -6.78
CA LEU A 295 21.68 -26.56 -6.09
C LEU A 295 22.25 -26.24 -4.70
N TYR A 296 22.70 -27.26 -3.97
CA TYR A 296 23.29 -27.08 -2.63
C TYR A 296 24.62 -26.31 -2.66
N LYS A 297 25.46 -26.54 -3.67
CA LYS A 297 26.73 -25.83 -3.84
C LYS A 297 26.52 -24.37 -4.28
N LEU A 298 25.49 -24.11 -5.09
CA LEU A 298 25.04 -22.77 -5.49
C LEU A 298 24.60 -21.94 -4.28
N TYR A 299 23.80 -22.53 -3.39
CA TYR A 299 23.33 -21.86 -2.17
C TYR A 299 24.49 -21.51 -1.22
N SER A 300 25.47 -22.41 -1.07
CA SER A 300 26.65 -22.18 -0.24
C SER A 300 27.57 -21.08 -0.77
N ALA A 301 27.69 -20.92 -2.09
CA ALA A 301 28.51 -19.90 -2.74
C ALA A 301 27.85 -18.50 -2.72
N ALA A 302 26.52 -18.43 -2.90
CA ALA A 302 25.77 -17.18 -2.77
C ALA A 302 25.80 -16.64 -1.32
N ALA A 303 25.78 -17.54 -0.33
CA ALA A 303 25.85 -17.18 1.08
C ALA A 303 27.22 -16.59 1.50
N THR A 304 28.29 -16.83 0.74
CA THR A 304 29.66 -16.38 1.08
C THR A 304 30.01 -15.00 0.53
N HIS A 305 29.24 -14.43 -0.41
CA HIS A 305 29.50 -13.13 -1.03
C HIS A 305 28.66 -11.97 -0.46
N ARG A 306 28.65 -11.89 0.88
CA ARG A 306 27.90 -10.90 1.69
C ARG A 306 28.37 -9.44 1.52
N HIS A 307 29.47 -9.21 0.80
CA HIS A 307 30.15 -7.90 0.69
C HIS A 307 29.71 -7.03 -0.51
N LEU A 308 28.93 -7.58 -1.45
CA LEU A 308 28.61 -6.89 -2.72
C LEU A 308 27.41 -5.92 -2.63
N TYR A 309 26.64 -5.96 -1.52
CA TYR A 309 25.44 -5.14 -1.36
C TYR A 309 25.75 -3.63 -1.19
N HIS A 310 26.88 -3.27 -0.56
CA HIS A 310 27.29 -1.87 -0.36
C HIS A 310 27.59 -1.10 -1.66
N HIS A 311 27.77 -1.81 -2.78
CA HIS A 311 28.07 -1.18 -4.07
C HIS A 311 26.81 -0.86 -4.90
N ALA A 312 25.65 -1.45 -4.58
CA ALA A 312 24.41 -1.22 -5.31
C ALA A 312 23.70 0.07 -4.90
N PHE A 313 23.93 0.56 -3.67
CA PHE A 313 23.33 1.80 -3.15
C PHE A 313 24.33 2.57 -2.27
N PRO A 314 25.10 3.53 -2.83
CA PRO A 314 25.95 4.39 -2.01
C PRO A 314 25.10 5.41 -1.23
N ALA A 315 25.19 5.39 0.10
CA ALA A 315 24.63 6.45 0.93
C ALA A 315 25.28 7.81 0.62
N GLN A 316 24.50 8.90 0.65
CA GLN A 316 25.02 10.26 0.49
C GLN A 316 26.11 10.55 1.53
N LYS A 317 27.31 10.93 1.07
CA LYS A 317 28.41 11.40 1.92
C LYS A 317 28.02 12.73 2.55
N ALA A 318 28.06 12.81 3.88
CA ALA A 318 28.10 14.09 4.58
C ALA A 318 29.36 14.86 4.18
N GLU A 319 29.23 16.16 3.90
CA GLU A 319 30.36 17.05 3.59
C GLU A 319 31.31 17.16 4.80
N PRO A 320 32.63 17.21 4.58
CA PRO A 320 33.61 17.31 5.65
C PRO A 320 33.71 18.74 6.19
N ALA A 321 33.63 18.90 7.51
CA ALA A 321 34.02 20.11 8.19
C ALA A 321 35.53 20.36 8.00
N GLU A 322 35.89 21.54 7.48
CA GLU A 322 37.28 22.00 7.39
C GLU A 322 37.90 22.10 8.79
N GLY A 323 39.00 21.37 8.98
CA GLY A 323 39.82 21.46 10.18
C GLY A 323 40.74 22.67 10.16
N SER A 324 40.80 23.41 11.27
CA SER A 324 41.95 24.25 11.61
C SER A 324 42.75 23.56 12.71
N ASP A 325 43.84 22.92 12.32
CA ASP A 325 44.87 22.44 13.22
C ASP A 325 45.88 23.57 13.44
N ARG A 326 46.09 24.02 14.70
CA ARG A 326 47.34 24.69 15.13
C ARG A 326 47.46 24.78 16.66
N LYS A 327 48.22 23.79 17.19
CA LYS A 327 49.45 23.94 18.00
C LYS A 327 49.44 24.70 19.34
N THR A 328 49.87 23.97 20.39
CA THR A 328 50.79 24.35 21.52
C THR A 328 50.50 25.69 22.24
N VAL A 329 50.29 25.75 23.55
CA VAL A 329 51.09 25.26 24.70
C VAL A 329 50.15 25.11 25.90
#